data_AF-A0AAJ1VBY7-F1
#
_entry.id   AF-A0AAJ1VBY7-F1
#
_cell.length_a   1.000
_cell.length_b   1.000
_cell.length_c   1.000
_cell.angle_alpha   90.00
_cell.angle_beta   90.00
_cell.angle_gamma   90.00
#
_symmetry.space_group_name_H-M   'P 1'
#
loop_
_entity.id
_entity.type
_entity.pdbx_description
1 polymer ?
#
loop_
_entity_poly.entity_id
_entity_poly.type
_entity_poly.pdbx_seq_one_letter_code
_entity_poly.pdbx_strand_id
1 'polypeptide(L)'
;MTYAEDYLSFLVHFHGTRDYFECHEILEEYWKETAPKERDSHWVGLIQIAVALYHDRRGNKKGAARTLSKALANLHLKKAELLKLGLDPERLFKLLEDTHERMLSQKPYKSINLPISDQRLIEKCQSMCLQEGSIWGADSDMANTSIVDKHLMRDRSDVISERARQLSLRKTRMEDRP
;
A
#
# COMPACT_ATOMS: atom_id res chain seq x y z
N MET A 1 -17.00 -15.07 7.35
CA MET A 1 -16.77 -14.73 5.94
C MET A 1 -15.45 -15.34 5.52
N THR A 2 -15.29 -15.73 4.26
CA THR A 2 -14.02 -16.17 3.70
C THR A 2 -13.39 -14.99 2.96
N TYR A 3 -12.19 -14.60 3.39
CA TYR A 3 -11.39 -13.56 2.76
C TYR A 3 -10.45 -14.16 1.72
N ALA A 4 -10.16 -13.41 0.64
CA ALA A 4 -9.19 -13.80 -0.37
C ALA A 4 -7.79 -13.96 0.25
N GLU A 5 -7.00 -14.90 -0.27
CA GLU A 5 -5.65 -15.17 0.24
C GLU A 5 -4.72 -13.97 0.05
N ASP A 6 -4.78 -13.29 -1.10
CA ASP A 6 -3.99 -12.08 -1.37
C ASP A 6 -4.30 -10.95 -0.38
N TYR A 7 -5.56 -10.79 0.02
CA TYR A 7 -5.93 -9.81 1.02
C TYR A 7 -5.38 -10.17 2.41
N LEU A 8 -5.36 -11.46 2.76
CA LEU A 8 -4.76 -11.92 4.02
C LEU A 8 -3.24 -11.71 4.02
N SER A 9 -2.56 -12.07 2.93
CA SER A 9 -1.12 -11.85 2.76
C SER A 9 -0.78 -10.35 2.82
N PHE A 10 -1.58 -9.50 2.17
CA PHE A 10 -1.46 -8.04 2.31
C PHE A 10 -1.53 -7.60 3.78
N LEU A 11 -2.52 -8.07 4.55
CA LEU A 11 -2.66 -7.68 5.95
C LEU A 11 -1.50 -8.17 6.82
N VAL A 12 -1.02 -9.39 6.58
CA VAL A 12 0.14 -9.99 7.27
C VAL A 12 1.40 -9.16 7.00
N HIS A 13 1.68 -8.80 5.75
CA HIS A 13 2.82 -7.93 5.45
C HIS A 13 2.63 -6.51 5.99
N PHE A 14 1.41 -5.96 5.93
CA PHE A 14 1.14 -4.61 6.38
C PHE A 14 1.33 -4.45 7.90
N HIS A 15 0.93 -5.44 8.70
CA HIS A 15 0.92 -5.38 10.16
C HIS A 15 2.08 -6.13 10.82
N GLY A 16 2.52 -7.23 10.23
CA GLY A 16 3.59 -8.08 10.75
C GLY A 16 4.96 -7.62 10.31
N THR A 17 5.28 -7.79 9.02
CA THR A 17 6.63 -7.49 8.50
C THR A 17 6.86 -6.01 8.19
N ARG A 18 5.79 -5.22 8.09
CA ARG A 18 5.80 -3.84 7.57
C ARG A 18 6.38 -3.73 6.17
N ASP A 19 6.30 -4.79 5.37
CA ASP A 19 6.77 -4.76 3.99
C ASP A 19 5.74 -4.13 3.06
N TYR A 20 5.70 -2.79 3.08
CA TYR A 20 4.80 -2.01 2.24
C TYR A 20 5.06 -2.14 0.75
N PHE A 21 6.26 -2.57 0.35
CA PHE A 21 6.53 -2.87 -1.05
C PHE A 21 5.87 -4.17 -1.46
N GLU A 22 6.01 -5.22 -0.64
CA GLU A 22 5.30 -6.49 -0.85
C GLU A 22 3.77 -6.30 -0.85
N CYS A 23 3.27 -5.46 0.05
CA CYS A 23 1.86 -5.08 0.08
C CYS A 23 1.38 -4.48 -1.25
N HIS A 24 2.22 -3.66 -1.90
CA HIS A 24 1.90 -3.07 -3.21
C HIS A 24 1.82 -4.16 -4.27
N GLU A 25 2.83 -5.04 -4.35
CA GLU A 25 2.90 -6.07 -5.39
C GLU A 25 1.70 -7.03 -5.31
N ILE A 26 1.42 -7.57 -4.12
CA ILE A 26 0.33 -8.53 -3.90
C ILE A 26 -1.02 -7.93 -4.30
N LEU A 27 -1.34 -6.73 -3.82
CA LEU A 27 -2.62 -6.13 -4.14
C LEU A 27 -2.70 -5.58 -5.56
N GLU A 28 -1.58 -5.18 -6.18
CA GLU A 28 -1.59 -4.74 -7.57
C GLU A 28 -1.92 -5.91 -8.50
N GLU A 29 -1.34 -7.08 -8.27
CA GLU A 29 -1.67 -8.32 -9.00
C GLU A 29 -3.14 -8.69 -8.80
N TYR A 30 -3.59 -8.78 -7.55
CA TYR A 30 -4.99 -9.09 -7.24
C TYR A 30 -5.99 -8.08 -7.85
N TRP A 31 -5.66 -6.78 -7.84
CA TRP A 31 -6.48 -5.75 -8.47
C TRP A 31 -6.57 -5.91 -9.99
N LYS A 32 -5.46 -6.26 -10.65
CA LYS A 32 -5.43 -6.49 -12.10
C LYS A 32 -6.29 -7.69 -12.50
N GLU A 33 -6.40 -8.71 -11.66
CA GLU A 33 -7.25 -9.87 -11.92
C GLU A 33 -8.73 -9.59 -11.68
N THR A 34 -9.05 -8.85 -10.62
CA THR A 34 -10.44 -8.70 -10.14
C THR A 34 -11.14 -7.45 -10.65
N ALA A 35 -10.42 -6.36 -10.90
CA ALA A 35 -10.99 -5.07 -11.30
C ALA A 35 -10.05 -4.21 -12.18
N PRO A 36 -9.46 -4.75 -13.27
CA PRO A 36 -8.35 -4.13 -14.02
C PRO A 36 -8.62 -2.72 -14.59
N LYS A 37 -9.89 -2.33 -14.73
CA LYS A 37 -10.30 -1.03 -15.30
C LYS A 37 -10.82 -0.05 -14.25
N GLU A 38 -10.98 -0.50 -13.01
CA GLU A 38 -11.50 0.32 -11.91
C GLU A 38 -10.35 1.01 -11.19
N ARG A 39 -9.95 2.17 -11.72
CA ARG A 39 -8.88 2.99 -11.13
C ARG A 39 -9.28 3.62 -9.80
N ASP A 40 -10.57 3.69 -9.52
CA ASP A 40 -11.18 4.10 -8.26
C ASP A 40 -11.53 2.90 -7.36
N SER A 41 -10.94 1.72 -7.60
CA SER A 41 -11.22 0.55 -6.75
C SER A 41 -10.69 0.75 -5.32
N HIS A 42 -11.35 0.11 -4.35
CA HIS A 42 -10.87 0.07 -2.97
C HIS A 42 -9.50 -0.61 -2.84
N TRP A 43 -9.18 -1.56 -3.73
CA TRP A 43 -7.85 -2.14 -3.84
C TRP A 43 -6.79 -1.09 -4.15
N VAL A 44 -7.05 -0.21 -5.12
CA VAL A 44 -6.16 0.92 -5.45
C VAL A 44 -5.98 1.84 -4.26
N GLY A 45 -7.04 2.06 -3.46
CA GLY A 45 -6.95 2.82 -2.22
C GLY A 45 -6.01 2.17 -1.18
N LEU A 46 -6.14 0.86 -0.94
CA LEU A 46 -5.27 0.12 -0.02
C LEU A 46 -3.80 0.10 -0.49
N ILE A 47 -3.58 -0.10 -1.80
CA ILE A 47 -2.24 -0.01 -2.42
C ILE A 47 -1.63 1.38 -2.16
N GLN A 48 -2.41 2.45 -2.36
CA GLN A 48 -1.93 3.82 -2.14
C GLN A 48 -1.57 4.08 -0.67
N ILE A 49 -2.27 3.47 0.31
CA ILE A 49 -1.88 3.55 1.72
C ILE A 49 -0.48 2.93 1.92
N ALA A 50 -0.25 1.72 1.42
CA ALA A 50 1.05 1.06 1.54
C ALA A 50 2.17 1.90 0.89
N VAL A 51 1.95 2.40 -0.33
CA VAL A 51 2.91 3.25 -1.03
C VAL A 51 3.19 4.56 -0.28
N ALA A 52 2.17 5.18 0.33
CA ALA A 52 2.35 6.38 1.13
C ALA A 52 3.23 6.12 2.36
N LEU A 53 2.97 5.03 3.10
CA LEU A 53 3.77 4.65 4.27
C LEU A 53 5.20 4.30 3.88
N TYR A 54 5.39 3.64 2.74
CA TYR A 54 6.72 3.37 2.18
C TYR A 54 7.51 4.65 1.90
N HIS A 55 6.89 5.64 1.25
CA HIS A 55 7.51 6.94 1.01
C HIS A 55 7.85 7.68 2.30
N ASP A 56 6.94 7.66 3.28
CA ASP A 56 7.14 8.34 4.56
C ASP A 56 8.29 7.72 5.36
N ARG A 57 8.36 6.39 5.38
CA ARG A 57 9.47 5.64 6.01
C ARG A 57 10.83 6.02 5.42
N ARG A 58 10.89 6.28 4.11
CA ARG A 58 12.12 6.73 3.41
C ARG A 58 12.35 8.24 3.48
N GLY A 59 11.58 8.98 4.27
CA GLY A 59 11.70 10.43 4.44
C GLY A 59 11.12 11.26 3.30
N ASN A 60 10.50 10.65 2.28
CA ASN A 60 9.77 11.36 1.23
C ASN A 60 8.37 11.76 1.70
N LYS A 61 8.31 12.66 2.67
CA LYS A 61 7.04 13.07 3.32
C LYS A 61 6.09 13.78 2.37
N LYS A 62 6.61 14.58 1.43
CA LYS A 62 5.80 15.26 0.40
C LYS A 62 5.14 14.27 -0.55
N GLY A 63 5.89 13.27 -1.01
CA GLY A 63 5.36 12.18 -1.84
C GLY A 63 4.33 11.36 -1.07
N ALA A 64 4.64 11.01 0.17
CA ALA A 64 3.74 10.28 1.06
C ALA A 64 2.39 10.97 1.25
N ALA A 65 2.40 12.24 1.65
CA ALA A 65 1.17 13.02 1.87
C ALA A 65 0.31 13.09 0.60
N ARG A 66 0.93 13.37 -0.56
CA ARG A 66 0.21 13.41 -1.84
C ARG A 66 -0.44 12.07 -2.19
N THR A 67 0.24 10.96 -1.96
CA THR A 67 -0.31 9.63 -2.23
C THR A 67 -1.42 9.27 -1.25
N LEU A 68 -1.26 9.60 0.04
CA LEU A 68 -2.26 9.33 1.08
C LEU A 68 -3.55 10.14 0.85
N SER A 69 -3.44 11.39 0.41
CA SER A 69 -4.59 12.21 0.03
C SER A 69 -5.40 11.59 -1.12
N LYS A 70 -4.74 10.94 -2.10
CA LYS A 70 -5.43 10.18 -3.14
C LYS A 70 -6.12 8.94 -2.60
N ALA A 71 -5.48 8.22 -1.67
CA ALA A 71 -6.06 7.05 -1.02
C ALA A 71 -7.36 7.43 -0.29
N LEU A 72 -7.34 8.51 0.49
CA LEU A 72 -8.52 9.05 1.17
C LEU A 72 -9.65 9.40 0.19
N ALA A 73 -9.34 10.16 -0.86
CA ALA A 73 -10.34 10.53 -1.86
C ALA A 73 -10.98 9.32 -2.54
N ASN A 74 -10.18 8.28 -2.81
CA ASN A 74 -10.65 7.04 -3.43
C ASN A 74 -11.54 6.24 -2.47
N LEU A 75 -11.05 6.00 -1.24
CA LEU A 75 -11.71 5.15 -0.26
C LEU A 75 -12.99 5.74 0.33
N HIS A 76 -13.14 7.07 0.36
CA HIS A 76 -14.39 7.70 0.80
C HIS A 76 -15.61 7.26 -0.01
N LEU A 77 -15.43 6.90 -1.28
CA LEU A 77 -16.49 6.42 -2.15
C LEU A 77 -16.75 4.91 -2.00
N LYS A 78 -15.94 4.19 -1.22
CA LYS A 78 -15.93 2.73 -1.13
C LYS A 78 -16.16 2.20 0.30
N LYS A 79 -16.98 2.90 1.09
CA LYS A 79 -17.27 2.51 2.49
C LYS A 79 -17.88 1.11 2.60
N ALA A 80 -18.77 0.74 1.68
CA ALA A 80 -19.44 -0.56 1.69
C ALA A 80 -18.44 -1.71 1.44
N GLU A 81 -17.47 -1.50 0.55
CA GLU A 81 -16.40 -2.44 0.23
C GLU A 81 -15.46 -2.59 1.42
N LEU A 82 -15.09 -1.49 2.08
CA LEU A 82 -14.29 -1.53 3.31
C LEU A 82 -14.95 -2.37 4.41
N LEU A 83 -16.27 -2.21 4.61
CA LEU A 83 -17.02 -3.04 5.56
C LEU A 83 -16.99 -4.53 5.18
N LYS A 84 -17.11 -4.86 3.89
CA LYS A 84 -17.00 -6.25 3.40
C LYS A 84 -15.60 -6.82 3.62
N LEU A 85 -14.57 -5.98 3.62
CA LEU A 85 -13.20 -6.35 3.99
C LEU A 85 -12.97 -6.45 5.50
N GLY A 86 -14.00 -6.22 6.32
CA GLY A 86 -13.88 -6.28 7.79
C GLY A 86 -13.17 -5.07 8.38
N LEU A 87 -13.01 -3.97 7.64
CA LEU A 87 -12.44 -2.71 8.12
C LEU A 87 -13.53 -1.80 8.67
N ASP A 88 -13.21 -1.00 9.69
CA ASP A 88 -14.01 0.13 10.16
C ASP A 88 -13.71 1.36 9.30
N PRO A 89 -14.63 1.83 8.43
CA PRO A 89 -14.35 2.95 7.55
C PRO A 89 -14.12 4.25 8.33
N GLU A 90 -14.91 4.52 9.38
CA GLU A 90 -14.83 5.78 10.11
C GLU A 90 -13.53 5.88 10.90
N ARG A 91 -13.13 4.80 11.58
CA ARG A 91 -11.82 4.73 12.23
C ARG A 91 -10.68 4.79 11.21
N LEU A 92 -10.85 4.19 10.03
CA LEU A 92 -9.84 4.22 8.98
C LEU A 92 -9.62 5.64 8.48
N PHE A 93 -10.68 6.37 8.13
CA PHE A 93 -10.56 7.74 7.65
C PHE A 93 -9.91 8.63 8.70
N LYS A 94 -10.34 8.53 9.96
CA LYS A 94 -9.72 9.28 11.06
C LYS A 94 -8.22 8.98 11.19
N LEU A 95 -7.84 7.70 11.16
CA LEU A 95 -6.44 7.28 11.21
C LEU A 95 -5.62 7.85 10.05
N LEU A 96 -6.15 7.80 8.83
CA LEU A 96 -5.46 8.26 7.62
C LEU A 96 -5.35 9.80 7.59
N GLU A 97 -6.36 10.53 8.06
CA GLU A 97 -6.32 11.98 8.22
C GLU A 97 -5.24 12.42 9.22
N ASP A 98 -5.22 11.79 10.41
CA ASP A 98 -4.19 12.07 11.43
C ASP A 98 -2.78 11.72 10.92
N THR A 99 -2.67 10.63 10.15
CA THR A 99 -1.43 10.23 9.49
C THR A 99 -1.00 11.25 8.44
N HIS A 100 -1.94 11.76 7.64
CA HIS A 100 -1.68 12.77 6.63
C HIS A 100 -1.21 14.08 7.25
N GLU A 101 -1.86 14.53 8.33
CA GLU A 101 -1.45 15.73 9.07
C GLU A 101 -0.05 15.57 9.67
N ARG A 102 0.28 14.39 10.20
CA ARG A 102 1.64 14.07 10.69
C ARG A 102 2.68 14.20 9.56
N MET A 103 2.39 13.66 8.38
CA MET A 103 3.27 13.75 7.20
C MET A 103 3.46 15.21 6.76
N LEU A 104 2.39 16.00 6.69
CA LEU A 104 2.45 17.42 6.35
C LEU A 104 3.28 18.20 7.37
N SER A 105 3.10 17.89 8.65
CA SER A 105 3.84 18.47 9.78
C SER A 105 5.31 18.03 9.86
N GLN A 106 5.81 17.27 8.88
CA GLN A 106 7.17 16.73 8.80
C GLN A 106 7.62 15.89 10.00
N LYS A 107 6.68 15.39 10.82
CA LYS A 107 6.97 14.57 12.00
C LYS A 107 7.57 13.21 11.60
N PRO A 108 8.34 12.56 12.48
CA PRO A 108 8.91 11.24 12.21
C PRO A 108 7.86 10.23 11.75
N TYR A 109 8.31 9.27 10.93
CA TYR A 109 7.49 8.14 10.51
C TYR A 109 7.03 7.33 11.74
N LYS A 110 5.80 6.83 11.67
CA LYS A 110 5.22 5.92 12.64
C LYS A 110 4.40 4.86 11.91
N SER A 111 4.54 3.60 12.31
CA SER A 111 3.68 2.53 11.83
C SER A 111 2.23 2.78 12.22
N ILE A 112 1.31 2.37 11.34
CA ILE A 112 -0.13 2.39 11.61
C ILE A 112 -0.70 0.99 11.45
N ASN A 113 -1.80 0.72 12.14
CA ASN A 113 -2.54 -0.52 11.99
C ASN A 113 -3.91 -0.18 11.40
N LEU A 114 -4.30 -0.88 10.33
CA LEU A 114 -5.62 -0.70 9.76
C LEU A 114 -6.67 -1.14 10.80
N PRO A 115 -7.74 -0.37 11.00
CA PRO A 115 -8.74 -0.69 12.02
C PRO A 115 -9.65 -1.81 11.51
N ILE A 116 -9.27 -3.04 11.80
CA ILE A 116 -10.05 -4.24 11.51
C ILE A 116 -11.11 -4.42 12.61
N SER A 117 -12.36 -4.60 12.22
CA SER A 117 -13.50 -4.87 13.10
C SER A 117 -13.84 -6.36 13.20
N ASP A 118 -13.50 -7.16 12.19
CA ASP A 118 -13.72 -8.61 12.25
C ASP A 118 -12.62 -9.29 13.09
N GLN A 119 -12.99 -9.73 14.29
CA GLN A 119 -12.09 -10.43 15.21
C GLN A 119 -11.51 -11.72 14.62
N ARG A 120 -12.27 -12.45 13.79
CA ARG A 120 -11.80 -13.70 13.16
C ARG A 120 -10.73 -13.42 12.11
N LEU A 121 -10.83 -12.26 11.43
CA LEU A 121 -9.81 -11.81 10.49
C LEU A 121 -8.50 -11.51 11.22
N ILE A 122 -8.58 -10.80 12.35
CA ILE A 122 -7.41 -10.50 13.20
C ILE A 122 -6.74 -11.79 13.67
N GLU A 123 -7.51 -12.72 14.22
CA GLU A 123 -7.00 -14.01 14.72
C GLU A 123 -6.31 -14.82 13.60
N LYS A 124 -6.91 -14.84 12.39
CA LYS A 124 -6.31 -15.52 11.24
C LYS A 124 -4.98 -14.89 10.86
N CYS A 125 -4.90 -13.57 10.74
CA CYS A 125 -3.65 -12.90 10.40
C CYS A 125 -2.59 -13.01 11.50
N GLN A 126 -2.98 -13.00 12.78
CA GLN A 126 -2.08 -13.25 13.90
C GLN A 126 -1.45 -14.65 13.82
N SER A 127 -2.27 -15.68 13.51
CA SER A 127 -1.78 -17.04 13.33
C SER A 127 -0.80 -17.14 12.15
N MET A 128 -1.09 -16.48 11.03
CA MET A 128 -0.20 -16.46 9.86
C MET A 128 1.13 -15.75 10.18
N CYS A 129 1.07 -14.59 10.86
CA CYS A 129 2.27 -13.90 11.33
C CYS A 129 3.16 -14.81 12.19
N LEU A 130 2.55 -15.53 13.13
CA LEU A 130 3.28 -16.45 14.02
C LEU A 130 3.96 -17.59 13.23
N GLN A 131 3.29 -18.15 12.23
CA GLN A 131 3.85 -19.21 11.36
C GLN A 131 5.03 -18.71 10.53
N GLU A 132 5.00 -17.44 10.11
CA GLU A 132 6.06 -16.79 9.33
C GLU A 132 7.16 -16.17 10.21
N GLY A 133 7.05 -16.28 11.54
CA GLY A 133 8.01 -15.71 12.48
C GLY A 133 7.96 -14.18 12.62
N SER A 134 6.84 -13.55 12.26
CA SER A 134 6.58 -12.11 12.44
C SER A 134 5.61 -11.84 13.59
N ILE A 135 5.66 -10.63 14.15
CA ILE A 135 4.80 -10.21 15.26
C ILE A 135 3.72 -9.27 14.72
N TRP A 136 2.46 -9.70 14.80
CA TRP A 136 1.32 -8.89 14.37
C TRP A 136 1.27 -7.54 15.11
N GLY A 137 1.26 -6.45 14.34
CA GLY A 137 1.11 -5.10 14.86
C GLY A 137 2.41 -4.48 15.40
N ALA A 138 3.55 -5.17 15.31
CA ALA A 138 4.84 -4.62 15.70
C ALA A 138 5.18 -3.35 14.90
N ASP A 139 5.92 -2.42 15.50
CA ASP A 139 6.38 -1.23 14.78
C ASP A 139 7.46 -1.60 13.75
N SER A 140 7.66 -0.72 12.76
CA SER A 140 8.70 -0.95 11.75
C SER A 140 10.07 -0.92 12.40
N ASP A 141 10.88 -1.94 12.13
CA ASP A 141 12.30 -1.89 12.44
C ASP A 141 13.02 -0.95 11.47
N MET A 142 13.26 0.29 11.92
CA MET A 142 13.92 1.32 11.13
C MET A 142 15.42 1.04 10.91
N ALA A 143 16.01 0.08 11.62
CA ALA A 143 17.39 -0.36 11.40
C ALA A 143 17.49 -1.44 10.30
N ASN A 144 16.37 -2.06 9.92
CA ASN A 144 16.35 -3.09 8.89
C ASN A 144 16.29 -2.50 7.47
N THR A 145 17.46 -2.21 6.90
CA THR A 145 17.62 -1.67 5.54
C THR A 145 17.06 -2.58 4.44
N SER A 146 16.94 -3.89 4.68
CA SER A 146 16.44 -4.85 3.68
C SER A 146 14.97 -4.63 3.31
N ILE A 147 14.16 -4.11 4.25
CA ILE A 147 12.74 -3.77 4.04
C ILE A 147 12.58 -2.30 3.64
N VAL A 148 13.52 -1.44 4.05
CA VAL A 148 13.52 -0.01 3.72
C VAL A 148 13.93 0.23 2.25
N ASP A 149 14.90 -0.54 1.74
CA ASP A 149 15.48 -0.39 0.40
C ASP A 149 15.20 -1.56 -0.55
N LYS A 150 14.27 -2.47 -0.22
CA LYS A 150 13.93 -3.68 -1.01
C LYS A 150 13.77 -3.43 -2.52
N HIS A 151 13.20 -2.29 -2.92
CA HIS A 151 13.07 -1.89 -4.34
C HIS A 151 14.39 -1.68 -5.11
N LEU A 152 15.52 -1.48 -4.42
CA LEU A 152 16.86 -1.39 -5.02
C LEU A 152 17.45 -2.77 -5.31
N MET A 153 17.00 -3.80 -4.58
CA MET A 153 17.52 -5.17 -4.64
C MET A 153 16.77 -6.04 -5.67
N ARG A 154 15.70 -5.52 -6.28
CA ARG A 154 14.98 -6.22 -7.36
C ARG A 154 15.60 -5.90 -8.72
N ASP A 155 15.66 -6.91 -9.59
CA ASP A 155 15.92 -6.69 -11.01
C ASP A 155 14.79 -5.84 -11.61
N ARG A 156 15.14 -4.63 -12.06
CA ARG A 156 14.19 -3.63 -12.62
C ARG A 156 14.26 -3.59 -14.14
N SER A 157 14.84 -4.60 -14.79
CA SER A 157 15.02 -4.65 -16.24
C SER A 157 13.72 -4.37 -17.00
N ASP A 158 12.58 -4.85 -16.50
CA ASP A 158 11.26 -4.68 -17.11
C ASP A 158 10.74 -3.23 -17.00
N VAL A 159 10.96 -2.59 -15.85
CA VAL A 159 10.56 -1.19 -15.61
C VAL A 159 11.46 -0.24 -16.39
N ILE A 160 12.75 -0.56 -16.51
CA ILE A 160 13.72 0.21 -17.30
C ILE A 160 13.39 0.09 -18.80
N SER A 161 13.10 -1.11 -19.28
CA SER A 161 12.76 -1.36 -20.68
C SER A 161 11.44 -0.68 -21.07
N GLU A 162 10.40 -0.74 -20.23
CA GLU A 162 9.14 -0.04 -20.53
C GLU A 162 9.31 1.49 -20.47
N ARG A 163 10.11 2.03 -19.55
CA ARG A 163 10.45 3.47 -19.57
C ARG A 163 11.20 3.88 -20.83
N ALA A 164 12.15 3.07 -21.29
CA ALA A 164 12.88 3.32 -22.54
C ALA A 164 11.94 3.30 -23.75
N ARG A 165 10.99 2.35 -23.78
CA ARG A 165 9.96 2.26 -24.83
C ARG A 165 9.01 3.46 -24.84
N GLN A 166 8.59 3.93 -23.67
CA GLN A 166 7.74 5.13 -23.56
C GLN A 166 8.51 6.41 -23.96
N LEU A 167 9.81 6.48 -23.69
CA LEU A 167 10.68 7.58 -24.13
C LEU A 167 10.89 7.59 -25.65
N SER A 168 11.10 6.43 -26.29
CA SER A 168 11.25 6.34 -27.74
C SER A 168 9.94 6.73 -28.45
N LEU A 169 8.80 6.20 -28.00
CA LEU A 169 7.48 6.57 -28.53
C LEU A 169 7.20 8.08 -28.44
N ARG A 170 7.67 8.76 -27.39
CA ARG A 170 7.57 10.23 -27.28
C ARG A 170 8.47 10.96 -28.26
N LYS A 171 9.69 10.47 -28.52
CA LYS A 171 10.61 11.07 -29.50
C LYS A 171 10.07 10.94 -30.92
N THR A 172 9.64 9.75 -31.31
CA THR A 172 9.06 9.51 -32.64
C THR A 172 7.82 10.39 -32.88
N ARG A 173 6.98 10.57 -31.86
CA ARG A 173 5.79 11.43 -31.93
C ARG A 173 6.10 12.95 -31.94
N MET A 174 7.32 13.34 -31.58
CA MET A 174 7.80 14.73 -31.71
C MET A 174 8.47 14.97 -33.07
N GLU A 175 9.06 13.94 -33.68
CA GLU A 175 9.68 13.99 -35.01
C GLU A 175 8.64 13.96 -36.15
N ASP A 176 7.49 13.31 -35.94
CA ASP A 176 6.35 13.26 -36.88
C ASP A 176 5.43 14.51 -36.81
N ARG A 177 5.84 15.57 -36.12
CA ARG A 177 5.06 16.81 -36.01
C ARG A 177 5.49 17.76 -37.14
N PRO A 178 4.62 18.07 -38.14
CA PRO A 178 4.97 18.94 -39.26
C PRO A 178 5.24 20.38 -38.83
#